data_AF-A0A1G2Y0P9-F1
#
_entry.id   AF-A0A1G2Y0P9-F1
#
_cell.length_a   1.000
_cell.length_b   1.000
_cell.length_c   1.000
_cell.angle_alpha   90.00
_cell.angle_beta   90.00
_cell.angle_gamma   90.00
#
_symmetry.space_group_name_H-M   'P 1'
#
loop_
_entity.id
_entity.type
_entity.pdbx_description
1 polymer ?
#
loop_
_entity_poly.entity_id
_entity_poly.type
_entity_poly.pdbx_seq_one_letter_code
_entity_poly.pdbx_strand_id
1 'polypeptide(L)'
;MDLFLVLAETAAKQHQHQVVQMDIFWQQVAKLNWLQALIAVSFGAVYLIYGWRIFKVLAVVSFGMVGLFAGMTLGKSMGGSASTELWGGVMGLLVLGVLSIPFMHWAVSILGAVSGGIVTGCMWYAVGLPQQYIWAGVIIGIVAGGMISFIVFKISVMLFTSLGGAVLIITGMLALARLYERFQTKGNADFVYSLVNDYHWFMPSMLIFVTFVGIVIQHKLVKGSSDWKL
;
A
#
# COMPACT_ATOMS: atom_id res chain seq x y z
N MET A 1 -4.84 -34.67 4.64
CA MET A 1 -5.43 -33.81 5.70
C MET A 1 -4.42 -32.75 6.15
N ASP A 2 -3.46 -32.40 5.29
CA ASP A 2 -2.22 -31.72 5.68
C ASP A 2 -2.24 -30.22 5.37
N LEU A 3 -3.14 -29.78 4.48
CA LEU A 3 -3.29 -28.37 4.11
C LEU A 3 -3.73 -27.50 5.30
N PHE A 4 -4.65 -28.02 6.13
CA PHE A 4 -5.13 -27.31 7.33
C PHE A 4 -4.08 -27.27 8.44
N LEU A 5 -3.20 -28.27 8.54
CA LEU A 5 -2.09 -28.29 9.48
C LEU A 5 -1.00 -27.31 9.06
N VAL A 6 -0.69 -27.22 7.76
CA VAL A 6 0.23 -26.23 7.19
C VAL A 6 -0.33 -24.79 7.32
N LEU A 7 -1.64 -24.59 7.11
CA LEU A 7 -2.31 -23.30 7.35
C LEU A 7 -2.35 -22.92 8.84
N ALA A 8 -2.56 -23.89 9.73
CA ALA A 8 -2.54 -23.66 11.18
C ALA A 8 -1.12 -23.37 11.71
N GLU A 9 -0.09 -24.04 11.18
CA GLU A 9 1.30 -23.81 11.56
C GLU A 9 1.85 -22.50 10.99
N THR A 10 1.41 -22.08 9.79
CA THR A 10 1.69 -20.75 9.24
C THR A 10 0.97 -19.64 9.99
N ALA A 11 -0.29 -19.86 10.41
CA ALA A 11 -1.02 -18.93 11.27
C ALA A 11 -0.40 -18.81 12.68
N ALA A 12 0.08 -19.92 13.26
CA ALA A 12 0.77 -19.92 14.56
C ALA A 12 2.15 -19.25 14.51
N LYS A 13 2.92 -19.42 13.41
CA LYS A 13 4.20 -18.72 13.20
C LYS A 13 4.02 -17.21 12.97
N GLN A 14 2.87 -16.77 12.46
CA GLN A 14 2.56 -15.34 12.30
C GLN A 14 2.36 -14.61 13.62
N HIS A 15 1.84 -15.27 14.66
CA HIS A 15 1.59 -14.65 15.96
C HIS A 15 2.86 -14.32 16.77
N GLN A 16 4.00 -14.92 16.45
CA GLN A 16 5.24 -14.75 17.22
C GLN A 16 6.24 -13.76 16.59
N HIS A 17 5.97 -13.27 15.37
CA HIS A 17 6.78 -12.25 14.67
C HIS A 17 6.01 -10.95 14.40
N GLN A 18 4.81 -10.80 14.96
CA GLN A 18 3.98 -9.59 14.84
C GLN A 18 4.24 -8.60 15.98
N VAL A 19 5.50 -8.38 16.31
CA VAL A 19 5.94 -7.05 16.75
C VAL A 19 6.68 -6.53 15.53
N VAL A 20 6.13 -5.49 14.89
CA VAL A 20 6.76 -4.79 13.77
C VAL A 20 8.23 -4.63 14.14
N GLN A 21 9.14 -5.35 13.46
CA GLN A 21 10.57 -5.25 13.72
C GLN A 21 10.97 -3.84 13.30
N MET A 22 10.86 -2.92 14.25
CA MET A 22 11.15 -1.50 14.08
C MET A 22 12.58 -1.32 13.58
N ASP A 23 13.45 -2.29 13.89
CA ASP A 23 14.81 -2.44 13.39
C ASP A 23 14.89 -2.57 11.86
N ILE A 24 14.00 -3.32 11.19
CA ILE A 24 14.01 -3.46 9.72
C ILE A 24 13.62 -2.13 9.07
N PHE A 25 12.58 -1.48 9.60
CA PHE A 25 12.15 -0.16 9.14
C PHE A 25 13.26 0.87 9.35
N TRP A 26 13.91 0.84 10.52
CA TRP A 26 15.03 1.73 10.85
C TRP A 26 16.27 1.46 10.00
N GLN A 27 16.57 0.21 9.64
CA GLN A 27 17.65 -0.12 8.71
C GLN A 27 17.38 0.37 7.29
N GLN A 28 16.12 0.34 6.83
CA GLN A 28 15.74 0.93 5.55
C GLN A 28 15.93 2.46 5.60
N VAL A 29 15.42 3.12 6.64
CA VAL A 29 15.62 4.56 6.92
C VAL A 29 17.10 4.93 7.01
N ALA A 30 17.93 4.10 7.64
CA ALA A 30 19.37 4.30 7.82
C ALA A 30 20.18 4.25 6.52
N LYS A 31 19.70 3.49 5.53
CA LYS A 31 20.35 3.34 4.23
C LYS A 31 20.00 4.46 3.25
N LEU A 32 18.97 5.27 3.56
CA LEU A 32 18.59 6.38 2.69
C LEU A 32 19.66 7.48 2.71
N ASN A 33 20.12 7.84 1.51
CA ASN A 33 20.95 9.01 1.32
C ASN A 33 20.09 10.28 1.39
N TRP A 34 20.68 11.44 1.70
CA TRP A 34 19.97 12.72 1.86
C TRP A 34 19.09 13.07 0.66
N LEU A 35 19.61 12.86 -0.55
CA LEU A 35 18.90 13.10 -1.81
C LEU A 35 17.67 12.18 -1.94
N GLN A 36 17.81 10.90 -1.54
CA GLN A 36 16.72 9.93 -1.60
C GLN A 36 15.64 10.22 -0.56
N ALA A 37 16.01 10.73 0.62
CA ALA A 37 15.06 11.19 1.64
C ALA A 37 14.28 12.42 1.17
N LEU A 38 14.94 13.39 0.52
CA LEU A 38 14.28 14.57 -0.06
C LEU A 38 13.31 14.18 -1.19
N ILE A 39 13.72 13.24 -2.05
CA ILE A 39 12.86 12.65 -3.08
C ILE A 39 11.66 11.96 -2.42
N ALA A 40 11.88 11.17 -1.37
CA ALA A 40 10.80 10.45 -0.67
C ALA A 40 9.76 11.40 -0.07
N VAL A 41 10.18 12.49 0.57
CA VAL A 41 9.26 13.53 1.08
C VAL A 41 8.52 14.21 -0.08
N SER A 42 9.22 14.56 -1.16
CA SER A 42 8.62 15.23 -2.32
C SER A 42 7.59 14.34 -3.01
N PHE A 43 7.93 13.09 -3.30
CA PHE A 43 7.00 12.11 -3.87
C PHE A 43 5.85 11.81 -2.92
N GLY A 44 6.12 11.65 -1.61
CA GLY A 44 5.09 11.45 -0.60
C GLY A 44 4.07 12.60 -0.55
N ALA A 45 4.53 13.85 -0.63
CA ALA A 45 3.66 15.02 -0.72
C ALA A 45 2.80 15.02 -1.99
N VAL A 46 3.39 14.68 -3.15
CA VAL A 46 2.66 14.59 -4.42
C VAL A 46 1.59 13.48 -4.37
N TYR A 47 1.91 12.33 -3.78
CA TYR A 47 0.94 11.24 -3.53
C TYR A 47 -0.19 11.68 -2.60
N LEU A 48 0.15 12.42 -1.55
CA LEU A 48 -0.80 12.94 -0.59
C LEU A 48 -1.73 14.00 -1.19
N ILE A 49 -1.28 14.78 -2.17
CA ILE A 49 -2.13 15.79 -2.85
C ILE A 49 -2.96 15.19 -3.99
N TYR A 50 -2.40 14.30 -4.80
CA TYR A 50 -2.99 13.83 -6.06
C TYR A 50 -3.37 12.33 -6.07
N GLY A 51 -3.61 11.73 -4.92
CA GLY A 51 -3.82 10.28 -4.75
C GLY A 51 -4.78 9.64 -5.77
N TRP A 52 -5.95 10.24 -6.01
CA TRP A 52 -6.93 9.72 -6.98
C TRP A 52 -6.41 9.67 -8.43
N ARG A 53 -5.68 10.70 -8.88
CA ARG A 53 -5.14 10.74 -10.25
C ARG A 53 -3.92 9.84 -10.38
N ILE A 54 -3.04 9.87 -9.39
CA ILE A 54 -1.80 9.10 -9.38
C ILE A 54 -2.08 7.60 -9.36
N PHE A 55 -3.06 7.15 -8.57
CA PHE A 55 -3.41 5.73 -8.53
C PHE A 55 -3.78 5.18 -9.92
N LYS A 56 -4.59 5.92 -10.68
CA LYS A 56 -4.97 5.50 -12.04
C LYS A 56 -3.76 5.38 -12.95
N VAL A 57 -2.88 6.37 -12.94
CA VAL A 57 -1.65 6.36 -13.74
C VAL A 57 -0.73 5.21 -13.32
N LEU A 58 -0.54 5.02 -12.01
CA LEU A 58 0.33 4.00 -11.46
C LEU A 58 -0.11 2.61 -11.89
N ALA A 59 -1.40 2.30 -11.73
CA ALA A 59 -1.95 1.01 -12.11
C ALA A 59 -1.83 0.76 -13.62
N VAL A 60 -2.13 1.75 -14.47
CA VAL A 60 -1.96 1.62 -15.94
C VAL A 60 -0.49 1.35 -16.29
N VAL A 61 0.45 2.06 -15.66
CA VAL A 61 1.89 1.87 -15.89
C VAL A 61 2.35 0.49 -15.41
N SER A 62 1.89 0.02 -14.24
CA SER A 62 2.22 -1.30 -13.71
C SER A 62 1.70 -2.43 -14.62
N PHE A 63 0.43 -2.38 -15.00
CA PHE A 63 -0.15 -3.36 -15.92
C PHE A 63 0.44 -3.25 -17.32
N GLY A 64 0.80 -2.05 -17.78
CA GLY A 64 1.52 -1.84 -19.02
C GLY A 64 2.90 -2.48 -19.01
N MET A 65 3.67 -2.34 -17.93
CA MET A 65 4.97 -3.00 -17.77
C MET A 65 4.85 -4.52 -17.70
N VAL A 66 3.87 -5.04 -16.95
CA VAL A 66 3.60 -6.49 -16.90
C VAL A 66 3.16 -7.00 -18.27
N GLY A 67 2.31 -6.26 -18.98
CA GLY A 67 1.87 -6.55 -20.34
C GLY A 67 3.02 -6.56 -21.34
N LEU A 68 3.94 -5.62 -21.23
CA LEU A 68 5.13 -5.57 -22.06
C LEU A 68 6.02 -6.81 -21.82
N PHE A 69 6.28 -7.14 -20.56
CA PHE A 69 7.10 -8.31 -20.20
C PHE A 69 6.44 -9.63 -20.62
N ALA A 70 5.14 -9.79 -20.36
CA ALA A 70 4.36 -10.95 -20.79
C ALA A 70 4.29 -11.05 -22.32
N GLY A 71 4.13 -9.92 -23.01
CA GLY A 71 4.09 -9.85 -24.46
C GLY A 71 5.42 -10.23 -25.12
N MET A 72 6.54 -9.78 -24.54
CA MET A 72 7.88 -10.15 -25.02
C MET A 72 8.19 -11.63 -24.78
N THR A 73 7.80 -12.18 -23.63
CA THR A 73 8.02 -13.62 -23.32
C THR A 73 7.18 -14.52 -24.23
N LEU A 74 5.91 -14.17 -24.48
CA LEU A 74 5.06 -14.88 -25.45
C LEU A 74 5.57 -14.73 -26.89
N GLY A 75 6.04 -13.54 -27.28
CA GLY A 75 6.64 -13.29 -28.59
C GLY A 75 7.89 -14.14 -28.84
N LYS A 76 8.74 -14.30 -27.81
CA LYS A 76 9.91 -15.20 -27.83
C LYS A 76 9.52 -16.67 -28.02
N SER A 77 8.43 -17.12 -27.39
CA SER A 77 7.97 -18.51 -27.50
C SER A 77 7.29 -18.85 -28.84
N MET A 78 6.71 -17.86 -29.54
CA MET A 78 5.98 -18.09 -30.81
C MET A 78 6.80 -17.84 -32.08
N GLY A 79 7.94 -17.16 -32.01
CA GLY A 79 8.83 -16.99 -33.15
C GLY A 79 10.12 -16.28 -32.77
N GLY A 80 11.27 -16.98 -32.86
CA GLY A 80 12.60 -16.53 -32.41
C GLY A 80 13.23 -15.37 -33.18
N SER A 81 12.44 -14.54 -33.86
CA SER A 81 12.91 -13.31 -34.53
C SER A 81 12.68 -12.08 -33.64
N ALA A 82 13.65 -11.16 -33.62
CA ALA A 82 13.61 -9.93 -32.83
C ALA A 82 12.41 -9.02 -33.19
N SER A 83 11.90 -9.12 -34.41
CA SER A 83 10.72 -8.37 -34.89
C SER A 83 9.41 -8.84 -34.25
N THR A 84 9.24 -10.15 -34.02
CA THR A 84 8.07 -10.73 -33.36
C THR A 84 8.07 -10.50 -31.85
N GLU A 85 9.25 -10.38 -31.23
CA GLU A 85 9.37 -10.04 -29.80
C GLU A 85 8.90 -8.60 -29.51
N LEU A 86 9.33 -7.63 -30.32
CA LEU A 86 8.91 -6.24 -30.19
C LEU A 86 7.41 -6.07 -30.41
N TRP A 87 6.86 -6.71 -31.44
CA TRP A 87 5.41 -6.67 -31.70
C TRP A 87 4.59 -7.37 -30.62
N GLY A 88 5.10 -8.48 -30.06
CA GLY A 88 4.50 -9.16 -28.92
C GLY A 88 4.44 -8.27 -27.68
N GLY A 89 5.53 -7.56 -27.37
CA GLY A 89 5.59 -6.60 -26.26
C GLY A 89 4.62 -5.43 -26.42
N VAL A 90 4.55 -4.83 -27.62
CA VAL A 90 3.61 -3.72 -27.91
C VAL A 90 2.16 -4.17 -27.78
N MET A 91 1.81 -5.33 -28.35
CA MET A 91 0.46 -5.90 -28.21
C MET A 91 0.13 -6.27 -26.77
N GLY A 92 1.07 -6.86 -26.03
CA GLY A 92 0.90 -7.18 -24.63
C GLY A 92 0.68 -5.93 -23.77
N LEU A 93 1.44 -4.86 -24.00
CA LEU A 93 1.26 -3.57 -23.33
C LEU A 93 -0.12 -2.98 -23.61
N LEU A 94 -0.57 -3.01 -24.86
CA LEU A 94 -1.84 -2.41 -25.27
C LEU A 94 -3.03 -3.17 -24.67
N VAL A 95 -3.03 -4.51 -24.78
CA VAL A 95 -4.09 -5.37 -24.26
C VAL A 95 -4.19 -5.27 -22.74
N LEU A 96 -3.09 -5.49 -22.01
CA LEU A 96 -3.10 -5.42 -20.54
C LEU A 96 -3.28 -3.99 -20.02
N GLY A 97 -2.81 -2.98 -20.76
CA GLY A 97 -3.05 -1.57 -20.46
C GLY A 97 -4.54 -1.22 -20.48
N VAL A 98 -5.27 -1.64 -21.52
CA VAL A 98 -6.73 -1.44 -21.61
C VAL A 98 -7.47 -2.29 -20.58
N LEU A 99 -7.02 -3.53 -20.36
CA LEU A 99 -7.59 -4.42 -19.34
C LEU A 99 -7.42 -3.89 -17.92
N SER A 100 -6.46 -2.98 -17.68
CA SER A 100 -6.27 -2.37 -16.35
C SER A 100 -7.48 -1.54 -15.89
N ILE A 101 -8.26 -0.97 -16.82
CA ILE A 101 -9.42 -0.12 -16.51
C ILE A 101 -10.50 -0.89 -15.75
N PRO A 102 -11.01 -2.04 -16.23
CA PRO A 102 -11.94 -2.84 -15.45
C PRO A 102 -11.26 -3.42 -14.21
N PHE A 103 -9.99 -3.85 -14.31
CA PHE A 103 -9.28 -4.53 -13.22
C PHE A 103 -9.17 -3.70 -11.95
N MET A 104 -9.13 -2.37 -12.05
CA MET A 104 -9.18 -1.48 -10.90
C MET A 104 -10.36 -1.80 -9.97
N HIS A 105 -11.56 -2.01 -10.52
CA HIS A 105 -12.77 -2.26 -9.74
C HIS A 105 -12.74 -3.63 -9.05
N TRP A 106 -12.20 -4.65 -9.73
CA TRP A 106 -12.06 -6.01 -9.17
C TRP A 106 -11.06 -6.05 -8.01
N ALA A 107 -9.91 -5.39 -8.16
CA ALA A 107 -8.88 -5.37 -7.12
C ALA A 107 -9.40 -4.76 -5.81
N VAL A 108 -10.17 -3.68 -5.88
CA VAL A 108 -10.73 -3.04 -4.69
C VAL A 108 -11.85 -3.84 -4.05
N SER A 109 -12.65 -4.59 -4.82
CA SER A 109 -13.63 -5.51 -4.24
C SER A 109 -12.94 -6.62 -3.44
N ILE A 110 -11.81 -7.14 -3.91
CA ILE A 110 -11.05 -8.17 -3.19
C ILE A 110 -10.44 -7.60 -1.91
N LEU A 111 -9.79 -6.43 -2.00
CA LEU A 111 -9.23 -5.75 -0.81
C LEU A 111 -10.32 -5.42 0.22
N GLY A 112 -11.49 -5.00 -0.27
CA GLY A 112 -12.69 -4.76 0.50
C GLY A 112 -13.20 -5.97 1.26
N ALA A 113 -13.30 -7.10 0.56
CA ALA A 113 -13.73 -8.36 1.13
C ALA A 113 -12.72 -8.85 2.20
N VAL A 114 -11.42 -8.79 1.90
CA VAL A 114 -10.37 -9.16 2.86
C VAL A 114 -10.42 -8.26 4.11
N SER A 115 -10.54 -6.94 3.92
CA SER A 115 -10.64 -6.00 5.04
C SER A 115 -11.89 -6.23 5.87
N GLY A 116 -13.06 -6.42 5.26
CA GLY A 116 -14.30 -6.71 5.97
C GLY A 116 -14.25 -8.03 6.74
N GLY A 117 -13.60 -9.04 6.18
CA GLY A 117 -13.33 -10.32 6.85
C GLY A 117 -12.44 -10.18 8.08
N ILE A 118 -11.35 -9.41 7.97
CA ILE A 118 -10.45 -9.13 9.09
C ILE A 118 -11.17 -8.36 10.19
N VAL A 119 -11.87 -7.26 9.87
CA VAL A 119 -12.57 -6.44 10.86
C VAL A 119 -13.64 -7.24 11.60
N THR A 120 -14.47 -7.99 10.87
CA THR A 120 -15.54 -8.77 11.47
C THR A 120 -14.98 -9.96 12.26
N GLY A 121 -13.91 -10.59 11.78
CA GLY A 121 -13.17 -11.63 12.51
C GLY A 121 -12.57 -11.12 13.81
N CYS A 122 -11.92 -9.95 13.78
CA CYS A 122 -11.38 -9.29 14.98
C CYS A 122 -12.49 -8.89 15.96
N MET A 123 -13.62 -8.39 15.46
CA MET A 123 -14.78 -8.04 16.28
C MET A 123 -15.34 -9.29 16.99
N TRP A 124 -15.45 -10.42 16.28
CA TRP A 124 -15.89 -11.69 16.88
C TRP A 124 -14.91 -12.23 17.91
N TYR A 125 -13.61 -12.11 17.65
CA TYR A 125 -12.56 -12.48 18.59
C TYR A 125 -12.63 -11.63 19.87
N ALA A 126 -12.88 -10.32 19.75
CA ALA A 126 -12.97 -9.40 20.88
C ALA A 126 -14.18 -9.66 21.79
N VAL A 127 -15.28 -10.22 21.24
CA VAL A 127 -16.49 -10.56 22.02
C VAL A 127 -16.37 -11.95 22.68
N GLY A 128 -15.30 -12.71 22.43
CA GLY A 128 -15.02 -13.97 23.13
C GLY A 128 -15.92 -15.15 22.73
N LEU A 129 -16.48 -15.14 21.51
CA LEU A 129 -17.33 -16.24 21.04
C LEU A 129 -16.52 -17.53 20.74
N PRO A 130 -17.17 -18.71 20.81
CA PRO A 130 -16.53 -20.00 20.52
C PRO A 130 -15.86 -20.02 19.13
N GLN A 131 -14.69 -20.64 19.05
CA GLN A 131 -13.78 -20.62 17.90
C GLN A 131 -14.42 -21.12 16.58
N GLN A 132 -15.49 -21.91 16.68
CA GLN A 132 -16.24 -22.42 15.54
C GLN A 132 -17.09 -21.35 14.84
N TYR A 133 -17.51 -20.30 15.54
CA TYR A 133 -18.31 -19.20 14.96
C TYR A 133 -17.47 -18.06 14.38
N ILE A 134 -16.15 -18.04 14.64
CA ILE A 134 -15.24 -17.04 14.09
C ILE A 134 -15.22 -17.11 12.55
N TRP A 135 -15.26 -18.32 12.00
CA TRP A 135 -15.32 -18.53 10.55
C TRP A 135 -16.58 -17.95 9.91
N ALA A 136 -17.73 -18.04 10.59
CA ALA A 136 -18.96 -17.44 10.11
C ALA A 136 -18.85 -15.90 10.08
N GLY A 137 -18.30 -15.30 11.13
CA GLY A 137 -18.05 -13.85 11.18
C GLY A 137 -17.12 -13.36 10.08
N VAL A 138 -16.02 -14.09 9.82
CA VAL A 138 -15.09 -13.78 8.72
C VAL A 138 -15.79 -13.86 7.36
N ILE A 139 -16.57 -14.92 7.09
CA ILE A 139 -17.28 -15.08 5.80
C ILE A 139 -18.31 -13.97 5.59
N ILE A 140 -19.10 -13.63 6.62
CA ILE A 140 -20.07 -12.54 6.57
C ILE A 140 -19.36 -11.21 6.30
N GLY A 141 -18.23 -10.97 6.98
CA GLY A 141 -17.38 -9.80 6.74
C GLY A 141 -16.82 -9.72 5.33
N ILE A 142 -16.44 -10.85 4.73
CA ILE A 142 -15.97 -10.92 3.34
C ILE A 142 -17.07 -10.50 2.36
N VAL A 143 -18.29 -11.04 2.52
CA VAL A 143 -19.42 -10.70 1.63
C VAL A 143 -19.83 -9.24 1.81
N ALA A 144 -20.03 -8.80 3.05
CA ALA A 144 -20.43 -7.43 3.35
C ALA A 144 -19.36 -6.42 2.91
N GLY A 145 -18.09 -6.69 3.21
CA GLY A 145 -16.96 -5.85 2.80
C GLY A 145 -16.81 -5.78 1.29
N GLY A 146 -17.02 -6.88 0.57
CA GLY A 146 -17.04 -6.90 -0.89
C GLY A 146 -18.13 -6.02 -1.49
N MET A 147 -19.38 -6.14 -0.99
CA MET A 147 -20.51 -5.33 -1.47
C MET A 147 -20.33 -3.83 -1.18
N ILE A 148 -19.89 -3.47 0.02
CA ILE A 148 -19.69 -2.07 0.42
C ILE A 148 -18.55 -1.42 -0.37
N SER A 149 -17.53 -2.20 -0.76
CA SER A 149 -16.34 -1.66 -1.43
C SER A 149 -16.60 -1.11 -2.83
N PHE A 150 -17.69 -1.52 -3.48
CA PHE A 150 -18.12 -0.89 -4.72
C PHE A 150 -18.57 0.56 -4.52
N ILE A 151 -19.23 0.86 -3.41
CA ILE A 151 -19.68 2.22 -3.06
C ILE A 151 -18.49 3.08 -2.60
N VAL A 152 -17.57 2.48 -1.84
CA VAL A 152 -16.46 3.18 -1.20
C VAL A 152 -15.21 3.21 -2.09
N PHE A 153 -15.26 2.67 -3.31
CA PHE A 153 -14.11 2.52 -4.23
C PHE A 153 -13.19 3.76 -4.27
N LYS A 154 -13.79 4.92 -4.54
CA LYS A 154 -13.05 6.18 -4.68
C LYS A 154 -12.40 6.63 -3.37
N ILE A 155 -13.07 6.37 -2.25
CA ILE A 155 -12.61 6.73 -0.91
C ILE A 155 -11.50 5.76 -0.47
N SER A 156 -11.66 4.45 -0.72
CA SER A 156 -10.64 3.44 -0.41
C SER A 156 -9.33 3.72 -1.14
N VAL A 157 -9.38 4.03 -2.44
CA VAL A 157 -8.18 4.41 -3.21
C VAL A 157 -7.51 5.66 -2.63
N MET A 158 -8.30 6.66 -2.23
CA MET A 158 -7.82 7.87 -1.59
C MET A 158 -7.15 7.58 -0.25
N LEU A 159 -7.75 6.71 0.58
CA LEU A 159 -7.17 6.26 1.86
C LEU A 159 -5.84 5.53 1.66
N PHE A 160 -5.76 4.59 0.73
CA PHE A 160 -4.52 3.84 0.48
C PHE A 160 -3.40 4.74 -0.06
N THR A 161 -3.70 5.66 -0.96
CA THR A 161 -2.69 6.59 -1.49
C THR A 161 -2.26 7.63 -0.47
N SER A 162 -3.18 8.10 0.38
CA SER A 162 -2.85 8.95 1.53
C SER A 162 -1.97 8.20 2.54
N LEU A 163 -2.29 6.93 2.83
CA LEU A 163 -1.50 6.07 3.71
C LEU A 163 -0.09 5.82 3.17
N GLY A 164 0.03 5.47 1.89
CA GLY A 164 1.33 5.32 1.23
C GLY A 164 2.15 6.63 1.23
N GLY A 165 1.50 7.76 0.94
CA GLY A 165 2.13 9.08 0.99
C GLY A 165 2.60 9.46 2.39
N ALA A 166 1.79 9.19 3.42
CA ALA A 166 2.13 9.44 4.81
C ALA A 166 3.33 8.61 5.27
N VAL A 167 3.37 7.32 4.93
CA VAL A 167 4.53 6.46 5.20
C VAL A 167 5.78 7.00 4.54
N LEU A 168 5.71 7.43 3.27
CA LEU A 168 6.85 8.02 2.55
C LEU A 168 7.33 9.33 3.19
N ILE A 169 6.40 10.22 3.58
CA ILE A 169 6.73 11.49 4.25
C ILE A 169 7.40 11.22 5.59
N ILE A 170 6.82 10.34 6.43
CA ILE A 170 7.36 10.01 7.76
C ILE A 170 8.75 9.37 7.61
N THR A 171 8.90 8.39 6.71
CA THR A 171 10.19 7.75 6.43
C THR A 171 11.24 8.77 5.97
N GLY A 172 10.88 9.65 5.03
CA GLY A 172 11.78 10.69 4.52
C GLY A 172 12.11 11.76 5.57
N MET A 173 11.14 12.12 6.41
CA MET A 173 11.33 13.09 7.50
C MET A 173 12.21 12.52 8.61
N LEU A 174 12.04 11.24 9.00
CA LEU A 174 12.93 10.55 9.93
C LEU A 174 14.35 10.42 9.38
N ALA A 175 14.50 10.09 8.09
CA ALA A 175 15.80 10.01 7.44
C ALA A 175 16.51 11.38 7.42
N LEU A 176 15.78 12.46 7.10
CA LEU A 176 16.32 13.83 7.14
C LEU A 176 16.69 14.27 8.56
N ALA A 177 15.86 13.97 9.56
CA ALA A 177 16.15 14.29 10.96
C ALA A 177 17.46 13.62 11.43
N ARG A 178 17.62 12.33 11.13
CA ARG A 178 18.85 11.58 11.43
C ARG A 178 20.08 12.18 10.73
N LEU A 179 19.95 12.55 9.46
CA LEU A 179 21.04 13.14 8.70
C LEU A 179 21.40 14.55 9.19
N TYR A 180 20.40 15.35 9.57
CA TYR A 180 20.60 16.68 10.15
C TYR A 180 21.36 16.62 11.48
N GLU A 181 20.98 15.71 12.38
CA GLU A 181 21.71 15.46 13.63
C GLU A 181 23.15 15.00 13.38
N ARG A 182 23.37 14.15 12.37
CA ARG A 182 24.72 13.70 11.99
C ARG A 182 25.63 14.85 11.51
N PHE A 183 25.06 15.88 10.87
CA PHE A 183 25.82 17.05 10.40
C PHE A 183 26.03 18.11 11.47
N GLN A 184 25.10 18.30 12.41
CA GLN A 184 25.17 19.37 13.41
C GLN A 184 25.77 18.93 14.75
N THR A 185 25.63 17.67 15.14
CA THR A 185 26.05 17.17 16.45
C THR A 185 27.01 15.98 16.28
N LYS A 186 28.31 16.26 16.37
CA LYS A 186 29.35 15.21 16.48
C LYS A 186 29.15 14.45 17.80
N GLY A 187 28.31 13.41 17.84
CA GLY A 187 28.42 12.42 18.92
C GLY A 187 27.23 11.52 19.23
N ASN A 188 25.99 12.00 19.18
CA ASN A 188 24.87 11.22 19.73
C ASN A 188 23.69 11.12 18.76
N ALA A 189 23.71 10.08 17.93
CA ALA A 189 22.60 9.71 17.03
C ALA A 189 21.45 8.97 17.77
N ASP A 190 21.35 9.16 19.09
CA ASP A 190 20.45 8.38 19.95
C ASP A 190 19.15 9.12 20.29
N PHE A 191 19.02 10.41 19.98
CA PHE A 191 17.83 11.18 20.36
C PHE A 191 16.62 10.86 19.48
N VAL A 192 16.78 10.81 18.15
CA VAL A 192 15.70 10.37 17.25
C VAL A 192 15.38 8.88 17.45
N TYR A 193 16.40 8.06 17.72
CA TYR A 193 16.20 6.63 17.98
C TYR A 193 15.45 6.40 19.30
N SER A 194 15.81 7.11 20.37
CA SER A 194 15.08 7.06 21.64
C SER A 194 13.68 7.66 21.50
N LEU A 195 13.45 8.76 20.79
CA LEU A 195 12.07 9.28 20.61
C LEU A 195 11.15 8.28 19.90
N VAL A 196 11.67 7.55 18.91
CA VAL A 196 10.90 6.56 18.14
C VAL A 196 10.72 5.26 18.92
N ASN A 197 11.73 4.84 19.70
CA ASN A 197 11.73 3.55 20.39
C ASN A 197 11.15 3.61 21.82
N ASP A 198 11.26 4.75 22.50
CA ASP A 198 10.80 4.96 23.88
C ASP A 198 9.27 5.27 23.89
N TYR A 199 8.75 5.87 22.82
CA TYR A 199 7.31 6.06 22.61
C TYR A 199 6.77 5.20 21.47
N HIS A 200 6.42 3.95 21.78
CA HIS A 200 5.76 3.02 20.83
C HIS A 200 4.50 3.59 20.16
N TRP A 201 3.84 4.59 20.78
CA TRP A 201 2.65 5.26 20.24
C TRP A 201 2.96 6.41 19.25
N PHE A 202 4.20 6.87 19.19
CA PHE A 202 4.58 8.01 18.37
C PHE A 202 4.43 7.73 16.87
N MET A 203 4.90 6.57 16.41
CA MET A 203 4.82 6.19 14.99
C MET A 203 3.38 6.03 14.49
N PRO A 204 2.50 5.25 15.19
CA PRO A 204 1.09 5.14 14.81
C PRO A 204 0.37 6.49 14.84
N SER A 205 0.62 7.32 15.86
CA SER A 205 -0.01 8.65 15.99
C SER A 205 0.38 9.58 14.85
N MET A 206 1.68 9.65 14.52
CA MET A 206 2.18 10.48 13.43
C MET A 206 1.63 10.01 12.08
N LEU A 207 1.53 8.69 11.87
CA LEU A 207 0.93 8.10 10.68
C LEU A 207 -0.55 8.47 10.56
N ILE A 208 -1.34 8.32 11.63
CA ILE A 208 -2.75 8.71 11.65
C ILE A 208 -2.90 10.21 11.39
N PHE A 209 -2.06 11.04 11.99
CA PHE A 209 -2.11 12.49 11.80
C PHE A 209 -1.83 12.88 10.34
N VAL A 210 -0.73 12.40 9.76
CA VAL A 210 -0.34 12.74 8.37
C VAL A 210 -1.34 12.18 7.36
N THR A 211 -1.86 10.97 7.58
CA THR A 211 -2.91 10.40 6.73
C THR A 211 -4.21 11.19 6.80
N PHE A 212 -4.61 11.63 7.99
CA PHE A 212 -5.81 12.46 8.16
C PHE A 212 -5.68 13.81 7.44
N VAL A 213 -4.54 14.49 7.59
CA VAL A 213 -4.24 15.72 6.82
C VAL A 213 -4.32 15.46 5.32
N GLY A 214 -3.78 14.34 4.86
CA GLY A 214 -3.87 13.92 3.46
C GLY A 214 -5.30 13.74 2.97
N ILE A 215 -6.14 13.07 3.74
CA ILE A 215 -7.54 12.83 3.38
C ILE A 215 -8.30 14.17 3.29
N VAL A 216 -8.08 15.09 4.24
CA VAL A 216 -8.74 16.41 4.24
C VAL A 216 -8.35 17.22 2.99
N ILE A 217 -7.06 17.25 2.66
CA ILE A 217 -6.56 17.95 1.47
C ILE A 217 -7.12 17.32 0.19
N GLN A 218 -7.08 15.99 0.07
CA GLN A 218 -7.58 15.27 -1.10
C GLN A 218 -9.09 15.43 -1.28
N HIS A 219 -9.86 15.37 -0.19
CA HIS A 219 -11.30 15.58 -0.23
C HIS A 219 -11.66 16.99 -0.72
N LYS A 220 -10.91 18.01 -0.28
CA LYS A 220 -11.09 19.40 -0.75
C LYS A 220 -10.75 19.55 -2.24
N LEU A 221 -9.66 18.95 -2.70
CA LEU A 221 -9.22 18.98 -4.10
C LEU A 221 -10.16 18.20 -5.04
N VAL A 222 -10.72 17.08 -4.58
CA VAL A 222 -11.67 16.28 -5.36
C VAL A 222 -13.04 16.97 -5.47
N LYS A 223 -13.49 17.71 -4.46
CA LYS A 223 -14.69 18.55 -4.58
C LYS A 223 -14.48 19.70 -5.57
N GLY A 224 -13.29 20.30 -5.60
CA GLY A 224 -12.96 21.36 -6.54
C GLY A 224 -12.89 20.93 -8.02
N SER A 225 -12.74 19.64 -8.32
CA SER A 225 -12.66 19.15 -9.70
C SER A 225 -14.01 18.74 -10.31
N SER A 226 -15.12 18.86 -9.57
CA SER A 226 -16.45 18.48 -10.07
C SER A 226 -17.05 19.48 -11.05
N ASP A 227 -16.45 20.66 -11.22
CA ASP A 227 -16.96 21.74 -12.09
C ASP A 227 -16.34 21.78 -13.50
N TRP A 228 -15.46 20.85 -13.85
CA TRP A 228 -15.00 20.73 -15.25
C TRP A 228 -15.87 19.70 -15.99
N LYS A 229 -17.14 20.06 -16.20
CA LYS A 229 -17.95 19.53 -17.30
C LYS A 229 -17.64 20.36 -18.55
N LEU A 230 -16.82 19.79 -19.44
CA LEU A 230 -16.80 20.09 -20.87
C LEU A 230 -16.94 18.77 -21.60
#